data_AF-R0ISL8-F1
#
_entry.id   AF-R0ISL8-F1
#
_cell.length_a   1.000
_cell.length_b   1.000
_cell.length_c   1.000
_cell.angle_alpha   90.00
_cell.angle_beta   90.00
_cell.angle_gamma   90.00
#
_symmetry.space_group_name_H-M   'P 1'
#
loop_
_entity.id
_entity.type
_entity.pdbx_description
1 polymer ?
#
loop_
_entity_poly.entity_id
_entity_poly.type
_entity_poly.pdbx_seq_one_letter_code
_entity_poly.pdbx_strand_id
1 'polypeptide(L)'
;MSPTLHLADALRLIQSDAPVPTLMSHPTGVASQTQPVQQMEHKLPDHSSRTGEYITRLEQESAELKHAQNEMTDCIRMLEHHNAQLGARRKELVAQLSNLRTLNQDADNAFLMRKVDVEPDNLEAMLGIHNTMITTAINHQQHMLAQFRARHQAPVYVAHAPQYQAPVPAPAYRHAYPAGYSEHGYCYAHNSPYCCRICSK
;
A
#
# COMPACT_ATOMS: atom_id res chain seq x y z
N MET A 1 -9.60 23.41 1.33
CA MET A 1 -10.25 22.54 2.34
C MET A 1 -9.30 22.50 3.51
N SER A 2 -9.63 23.22 4.58
CA SER A 2 -8.73 23.55 5.68
C SER A 2 -8.96 22.61 6.87
N PRO A 3 -7.92 22.04 7.49
CA PRO A 3 -8.06 21.31 8.75
C PRO A 3 -7.60 22.20 9.91
N THR A 4 -8.53 22.92 10.56
CA THR A 4 -8.26 23.76 11.74
C THR A 4 -9.24 23.53 12.89
N LEU A 5 -9.85 22.34 12.98
CA LEU A 5 -10.94 22.07 13.92
C LEU A 5 -10.68 20.96 14.95
N HIS A 6 -9.43 20.65 15.32
CA HIS A 6 -9.17 19.62 16.34
C HIS A 6 -8.48 20.08 17.62
N LEU A 7 -8.10 21.36 17.77
CA LEU A 7 -7.51 21.85 19.03
C LEU A 7 -8.53 22.30 20.07
N ALA A 8 -9.76 22.69 19.66
CA ALA A 8 -10.77 23.20 20.58
C ALA A 8 -11.46 22.09 21.40
N ASP A 9 -11.57 20.88 20.84
CA ASP A 9 -12.21 19.75 21.54
C ASP A 9 -11.26 19.04 22.51
N ALA A 10 -9.94 19.15 22.32
CA ALA A 10 -8.95 18.60 23.25
C ALA A 10 -8.87 19.37 24.59
N LEU A 11 -9.33 20.62 24.63
CA LEU A 11 -9.33 21.45 25.85
C LEU A 11 -10.61 21.28 26.69
N ARG A 12 -11.64 20.58 26.20
CA ARG A 12 -12.89 20.35 26.93
C ARG A 12 -12.91 19.09 27.79
N LEU A 13 -11.94 18.19 27.66
CA LEU A 13 -11.86 16.97 28.47
C LEU A 13 -11.03 17.09 29.76
N ILE A 14 -10.53 18.28 30.11
CA ILE A 14 -9.78 18.52 31.35
C ILE A 14 -10.67 19.15 32.45
N GLN A 15 -11.93 19.50 32.15
CA GLN A 15 -12.91 19.92 33.15
C GLN A 15 -13.85 18.77 33.51
N SER A 16 -13.41 17.86 34.38
CA SER A 16 -14.33 17.05 35.19
C SER A 16 -14.12 17.36 36.66
N ASP A 17 -15.07 18.09 37.22
CA ASP A 17 -15.46 18.23 38.62
C ASP A 17 -14.53 17.60 39.67
N ALA A 18 -13.67 18.44 40.26
CA ALA A 18 -13.17 18.18 41.60
C ALA A 18 -14.31 18.50 42.60
N PRO A 19 -14.71 17.56 43.47
CA PRO A 19 -15.71 17.85 44.50
C PRO A 19 -15.12 18.85 45.50
N VAL A 20 -15.73 20.03 45.56
CA VAL A 20 -15.49 21.04 46.60
C VAL A 20 -15.79 20.40 47.96
N PRO A 21 -14.83 20.24 48.87
CA PRO A 21 -15.14 19.76 50.21
C PRO A 21 -15.88 20.87 50.96
N THR A 22 -17.16 20.61 51.27
CA THR A 22 -17.94 21.41 52.20
C THR A 22 -17.23 21.43 53.56
N LEU A 23 -16.76 22.61 53.94
CA LEU A 23 -16.09 22.88 55.22
C LEU A 23 -17.13 22.80 56.36
N MET A 24 -17.34 21.61 56.90
CA MET A 24 -18.00 21.44 58.19
C MET A 24 -16.96 21.76 59.27
N SER A 25 -17.13 22.91 59.93
CA SER A 25 -16.26 23.36 61.01
C SER A 25 -16.48 22.52 62.27
N HIS A 26 -15.55 21.60 62.52
CA HIS A 26 -15.39 20.99 63.84
C HIS A 26 -14.17 21.60 64.53
N PRO A 27 -14.30 22.16 65.75
CA PRO A 27 -13.18 22.72 66.49
C PRO A 27 -12.36 21.58 67.11
N THR A 28 -11.53 20.93 66.29
CA THR A 28 -10.50 20.01 66.78
C THR A 28 -9.18 20.76 66.95
N GLY A 29 -8.67 20.74 68.19
CA GLY A 29 -7.47 21.46 68.62
C GLY A 29 -6.23 21.17 67.77
N VAL A 30 -5.33 22.17 67.77
CA VAL A 30 -4.14 22.33 66.92
C VAL A 30 -3.24 21.10 66.82
N ALA A 31 -3.22 20.23 67.84
CA ALA A 31 -2.42 19.00 67.85
C ALA A 31 -2.94 17.88 66.92
N SER A 32 -4.22 17.92 66.54
CA SER A 32 -4.86 16.90 65.68
C SER A 32 -4.71 17.20 64.19
N GLN A 33 -4.37 18.44 63.82
CA GLN A 33 -4.22 18.88 62.43
C GLN A 33 -2.80 18.68 61.89
N THR A 34 -1.80 18.46 62.74
CA THR A 34 -0.40 18.28 62.31
C THR A 34 -0.09 16.86 61.84
N GLN A 35 -0.79 15.84 62.34
CA GLN A 35 -0.62 14.45 61.90
C GLN A 35 -1.01 14.18 60.42
N PRO A 36 -2.15 14.69 59.90
CA PRO A 36 -2.48 14.49 58.47
C PRO A 36 -1.60 15.31 57.53
N VAL A 37 -1.05 16.46 57.97
CA VAL A 37 -0.13 17.28 57.17
C VAL A 37 1.21 16.57 56.98
N GLN A 38 1.77 15.97 58.04
CA GLN A 38 3.03 15.20 57.95
C GLN A 38 2.90 13.92 57.11
N GLN A 39 1.74 13.26 57.11
CA GLN A 39 1.48 12.11 56.22
C GLN A 39 1.25 12.51 54.76
N MET A 40 0.73 13.71 54.48
CA MET A 40 0.62 14.24 53.12
C MET A 40 1.99 14.67 52.56
N GLU A 41 2.83 15.30 53.37
CA GLU A 41 4.19 15.71 52.97
C GLU A 41 5.07 14.51 52.59
N HIS A 42 4.91 13.36 53.22
CA HIS A 42 5.66 12.15 52.85
C HIS A 42 5.13 11.44 51.58
N LYS A 43 3.84 11.57 51.24
CA LYS A 43 3.25 10.91 50.06
C LYS A 43 3.31 11.76 48.78
N LEU A 44 3.40 13.08 48.91
CA LEU A 44 3.56 14.01 47.80
C LEU A 44 4.81 13.76 46.93
N PRO A 45 6.02 13.53 47.47
CA PRO A 45 7.22 13.33 46.66
C PRO A 45 7.15 12.02 45.85
N ASP A 46 6.64 10.94 46.44
CA ASP A 46 6.47 9.66 45.75
C ASP A 46 5.45 9.76 44.60
N HIS A 47 4.35 10.49 44.82
CA HIS A 47 3.35 10.70 43.78
C HIS A 47 3.87 11.59 42.65
N SER A 48 4.60 12.67 42.99
CA SER A 48 5.22 13.59 42.04
C SER A 48 6.28 12.90 41.17
N SER A 49 7.13 12.07 41.78
CA SER A 49 8.13 11.26 41.07
C SER A 49 7.47 10.30 40.08
N ARG A 50 6.43 9.58 40.52
CA ARG A 50 5.72 8.62 39.68
C ARG A 50 4.96 9.27 38.53
N THR A 51 4.40 10.47 38.74
CA THR A 51 3.79 11.25 37.65
C THR A 51 4.84 11.78 36.68
N GLY A 52 6.02 12.18 37.16
CA GLY A 52 7.14 12.60 36.31
C GLY A 52 7.63 11.49 35.39
N GLU A 53 7.83 10.28 35.92
CA GLU A 53 8.20 9.10 35.13
C GLU A 53 7.15 8.69 34.10
N TYR A 54 5.87 8.87 34.42
CA TYR A 54 4.78 8.62 33.48
C TYR A 54 4.78 9.65 32.34
N ILE A 55 4.99 10.93 32.65
CA ILE A 55 5.06 12.01 31.66
C ILE A 55 6.25 11.78 30.72
N THR A 56 7.44 11.48 31.24
CA THR A 56 8.62 11.25 30.39
C THR A 56 8.44 10.05 29.46
N ARG A 57 7.78 8.98 29.95
CA ARG A 57 7.43 7.83 29.10
C ARG A 57 6.46 8.21 27.98
N LEU A 58 5.41 8.98 28.28
CA LEU A 58 4.47 9.46 27.27
C LEU A 58 5.13 10.40 26.25
N GLU A 59 6.06 11.24 26.69
CA GLU A 59 6.84 12.11 25.80
C GLU A 59 7.71 11.30 24.85
N GLN A 60 8.36 10.25 25.36
CA GLN A 60 9.14 9.32 24.54
C GLN A 60 8.26 8.59 23.52
N GLU A 61 7.15 7.99 23.95
CA GLU A 61 6.22 7.28 23.05
C GLU A 61 5.64 8.24 22.00
N SER A 62 5.31 9.48 22.38
CA SER A 62 4.86 10.51 21.45
C SER A 62 5.93 10.89 20.42
N ALA A 63 7.21 10.94 20.82
CA ALA A 63 8.32 11.18 19.91
C ALA A 63 8.51 10.01 18.93
N GLU A 64 8.44 8.77 19.42
CA GLU A 64 8.53 7.56 18.60
C GLU A 64 7.37 7.47 17.59
N LEU A 65 6.13 7.73 18.02
CA LEU A 65 4.96 7.76 17.15
C LEU A 65 5.07 8.85 16.08
N LYS A 66 5.53 10.06 16.44
CA LYS A 66 5.78 11.13 15.47
C LYS A 66 6.85 10.73 14.45
N HIS A 67 7.90 10.04 14.89
CA HIS A 67 8.94 9.58 13.98
C HIS A 67 8.39 8.56 12.99
N ALA A 68 7.69 7.52 13.46
CA ALA A 68 7.04 6.51 12.62
C ALA A 68 6.01 7.14 11.66
N GLN A 69 5.23 8.11 12.13
CA GLN A 69 4.28 8.86 11.31
C GLN A 69 4.98 9.59 10.16
N ASN A 70 6.12 10.23 10.44
CA ASN A 70 6.90 10.93 9.42
C ASN A 70 7.46 9.96 8.38
N GLU A 71 8.00 8.81 8.80
CA GLU A 71 8.51 7.77 7.89
C GLU A 71 7.41 7.21 6.98
N MET A 72 6.23 6.93 7.54
CA MET A 72 5.08 6.47 6.76
C MET A 72 4.62 7.52 5.76
N THR A 73 4.59 8.80 6.18
CA THR A 73 4.20 9.91 5.30
C THR A 73 5.19 10.08 4.14
N ASP A 74 6.49 9.95 4.40
CA ASP A 74 7.52 9.99 3.37
C ASP A 74 7.39 8.81 2.40
N CYS A 75 7.13 7.60 2.92
CA CYS A 75 6.88 6.41 2.10
C CYS A 75 5.67 6.59 1.18
N ILE A 76 4.55 7.09 1.72
CA ILE A 76 3.34 7.41 0.94
C ILE A 76 3.66 8.39 -0.17
N ARG A 77 4.37 9.48 0.13
CA ARG A 77 4.75 10.49 -0.86
C ARG A 77 5.61 9.91 -1.98
N MET A 78 6.56 9.03 -1.65
CA MET A 78 7.38 8.34 -2.66
C MET A 78 6.53 7.43 -3.55
N LEU A 79 5.62 6.66 -2.97
CA LEU A 79 4.72 5.77 -3.72
C LEU A 79 3.78 6.54 -4.63
N GLU A 80 3.22 7.66 -4.15
CA GLU A 80 2.39 8.56 -4.94
C GLU A 80 3.16 9.15 -6.12
N HIS A 81 4.40 9.60 -5.89
CA HIS A 81 5.26 10.12 -6.94
C HIS A 81 5.57 9.04 -8.00
N HIS A 82 5.93 7.84 -7.56
CA HIS A 82 6.19 6.72 -8.46
C HIS A 82 4.94 6.31 -9.26
N ASN A 83 3.77 6.29 -8.62
CA ASN A 83 2.50 6.05 -9.30
C ASN A 83 2.18 7.13 -10.34
N ALA A 84 2.46 8.39 -10.05
CA ALA A 84 2.30 9.48 -11.02
C ALA A 84 3.22 9.28 -12.24
N GLN A 85 4.48 8.90 -12.02
CA GLN A 85 5.43 8.58 -13.10
C GLN A 85 4.95 7.39 -13.95
N LEU A 86 4.52 6.29 -13.33
CA LEU A 86 3.96 5.15 -14.05
C LEU A 86 2.71 5.53 -14.86
N GLY A 87 1.85 6.36 -14.28
CA GLY A 87 0.67 6.90 -14.96
C GLY A 87 1.02 7.72 -16.20
N ALA A 88 2.03 8.59 -16.10
CA ALA A 88 2.54 9.36 -17.23
C ALA A 88 3.13 8.44 -18.32
N ARG A 89 3.95 7.47 -17.92
CA ARG A 89 4.56 6.51 -18.86
C ARG A 89 3.52 5.66 -19.58
N ARG A 90 2.46 5.23 -18.88
CA ARG A 90 1.34 4.50 -19.50
C ARG A 90 0.65 5.36 -20.57
N LYS A 91 0.38 6.64 -20.28
CA LYS A 91 -0.24 7.55 -21.26
C LYS A 91 0.63 7.73 -22.50
N GLU A 92 1.93 7.90 -22.31
CA GLU A 92 2.91 8.02 -23.40
C GLU A 92 2.91 6.76 -24.28
N LEU A 93 2.98 5.57 -23.68
CA LEU A 93 2.94 4.30 -24.42
C LEU A 93 1.63 4.10 -25.18
N VAL A 94 0.49 4.48 -24.59
CA VAL A 94 -0.81 4.44 -25.28
C VAL A 94 -0.82 5.37 -26.49
N ALA A 95 -0.26 6.58 -26.37
CA ALA A 95 -0.13 7.50 -27.49
C ALA A 95 0.78 6.93 -28.61
N GLN A 96 1.92 6.35 -28.25
CA GLN A 96 2.82 5.69 -29.21
C GLN A 96 2.14 4.52 -29.93
N LEU A 97 1.40 3.67 -29.21
CA LEU A 97 0.64 2.57 -29.81
C LEU A 97 -0.47 3.07 -30.74
N SER A 98 -1.15 4.15 -30.36
CA SER A 98 -2.15 4.77 -31.22
C SER A 98 -1.53 5.29 -32.52
N ASN A 99 -0.37 5.93 -32.44
CA ASN A 99 0.36 6.42 -33.62
C ASN A 99 0.82 5.27 -34.51
N LEU A 100 1.37 4.19 -33.94
CA LEU A 100 1.77 3.00 -34.70
C LEU A 100 0.59 2.35 -35.42
N ARG A 101 -0.59 2.29 -34.78
CA ARG A 101 -1.80 1.78 -35.42
C ARG A 101 -2.18 2.61 -36.63
N THR A 102 -2.16 3.93 -36.53
CA THR A 102 -2.44 4.84 -37.65
C THR A 102 -1.43 4.63 -38.78
N LEU A 103 -0.13 4.60 -38.47
CA LEU A 103 0.92 4.37 -39.47
C LEU A 103 0.76 3.02 -40.18
N ASN A 104 0.37 1.97 -39.46
CA ASN A 104 0.15 0.66 -40.06
C ASN A 104 -1.08 0.68 -40.99
N GLN A 105 -2.14 1.37 -40.60
CA GLN A 105 -3.32 1.56 -41.44
C GLN A 105 -2.99 2.37 -42.70
N ASP A 106 -2.18 3.43 -42.59
CA ASP A 106 -1.73 4.22 -43.75
C ASP A 106 -0.82 3.39 -44.68
N ALA A 107 0.03 2.52 -44.12
CA ALA A 107 0.86 1.60 -44.90
C ALA A 107 0.01 0.57 -45.66
N ASP A 108 -1.03 0.01 -45.02
CA ASP A 108 -1.97 -0.90 -45.67
C ASP A 108 -2.76 -0.20 -46.79
N ASN A 109 -3.24 1.02 -46.54
CA ASN A 109 -3.92 1.82 -47.56
C ASN A 109 -2.98 2.11 -48.74
N ALA A 110 -1.73 2.51 -48.48
CA ALA A 110 -0.74 2.77 -49.52
C ALA A 110 -0.41 1.50 -50.33
N PHE A 111 -0.32 0.35 -49.67
CA PHE A 111 -0.14 -0.94 -50.34
C PHE A 111 -1.32 -1.27 -51.26
N LEU A 112 -2.56 -1.11 -50.77
CA LEU A 112 -3.77 -1.36 -51.55
C LEU A 112 -3.85 -0.47 -52.79
N MET A 113 -3.53 0.82 -52.65
CA MET A 113 -3.48 1.76 -53.77
C MET A 113 -2.42 1.35 -54.80
N ARG A 114 -1.20 1.02 -54.35
CA ARG A 114 -0.10 0.63 -55.25
C ARG A 114 -0.32 -0.72 -55.93
N LYS A 115 -1.02 -1.65 -55.28
CA LYS A 115 -1.29 -2.98 -55.84
C LYS A 115 -2.05 -2.91 -57.18
N VAL A 116 -2.84 -1.86 -57.41
CA VAL A 116 -3.62 -1.68 -58.65
C VAL A 116 -2.70 -1.42 -59.86
N ASP A 117 -1.55 -0.77 -59.66
CA ASP A 117 -0.66 -0.31 -60.72
C ASP A 117 0.62 -1.14 -60.86
N VAL A 118 0.72 -2.26 -60.13
CA VAL A 118 1.95 -3.07 -60.02
C VAL A 118 1.95 -4.24 -60.99
N GLU A 119 3.01 -4.34 -61.79
CA GLU A 119 3.26 -5.51 -62.64
C GLU A 119 3.42 -6.79 -61.81
N PRO A 120 3.03 -7.97 -62.35
CA PRO A 120 3.04 -9.23 -61.63
C PRO A 120 4.38 -9.57 -60.97
N ASP A 121 5.49 -9.28 -61.66
CA ASP A 121 6.85 -9.56 -61.17
C ASP A 121 7.26 -8.65 -60.00
N ASN A 122 6.66 -7.47 -59.89
CA ASN A 122 6.90 -6.51 -58.79
C ASN A 122 5.97 -6.72 -57.59
N LEU A 123 4.92 -7.54 -57.74
CA LEU A 123 3.97 -7.84 -56.67
C LEU A 123 4.60 -8.69 -55.57
N GLU A 124 5.42 -9.68 -55.94
CA GLU A 124 6.11 -10.56 -54.99
C GLU A 124 7.09 -9.77 -54.11
N ALA A 125 7.85 -8.84 -54.70
CA ALA A 125 8.75 -7.95 -53.96
C ALA A 125 7.99 -7.05 -52.98
N MET A 126 6.86 -6.45 -53.41
CA MET A 126 6.02 -5.66 -52.50
C MET A 126 5.43 -6.48 -51.35
N LEU A 127 4.96 -7.70 -51.62
CA LEU A 127 4.44 -8.61 -50.60
C LEU A 127 5.54 -9.00 -49.59
N GLY A 128 6.76 -9.23 -50.06
CA GLY A 128 7.92 -9.51 -49.22
C GLY A 128 8.26 -8.36 -48.27
N ILE A 129 8.26 -7.11 -48.77
CA ILE A 129 8.49 -5.91 -47.95
C ILE A 129 7.38 -5.74 -46.90
N HIS A 130 6.11 -5.88 -47.30
CA HIS A 130 4.96 -5.77 -46.39
C HIS A 130 5.00 -6.84 -45.29
N ASN A 131 5.27 -8.10 -45.65
CA ASN A 131 5.38 -9.18 -44.68
C ASN A 131 6.56 -8.99 -43.70
N THR A 132 7.69 -8.49 -44.19
CA THR A 132 8.86 -8.16 -43.35
C THR A 132 8.53 -7.04 -42.36
N MET A 133 7.79 -6.01 -42.80
CA MET A 133 7.32 -4.92 -41.95
C MET A 133 6.44 -5.43 -40.81
N ILE A 134 5.42 -6.23 -41.13
CA ILE A 134 4.51 -6.83 -40.14
C ILE A 134 5.29 -7.71 -39.14
N THR A 135 6.16 -8.58 -39.65
CA THR A 135 6.93 -9.50 -38.82
C THR A 135 7.86 -8.74 -37.87
N THR A 136 8.49 -7.65 -38.34
CA THR A 136 9.34 -6.78 -37.52
C THR A 136 8.54 -6.12 -36.40
N ALA A 137 7.35 -5.61 -36.71
CA ALA A 137 6.47 -4.99 -35.71
C ALA A 137 6.02 -6.00 -34.64
N ILE A 138 5.64 -7.21 -35.04
CA ILE A 138 5.24 -8.29 -34.12
C ILE A 138 6.43 -8.72 -33.24
N ASN A 139 7.60 -8.95 -33.83
CA ASN A 139 8.80 -9.34 -33.08
C ASN A 139 9.20 -8.27 -32.06
N HIS A 140 9.12 -6.99 -32.43
CA HIS A 140 9.37 -5.90 -31.51
C HIS A 140 8.38 -5.89 -30.33
N GLN A 141 7.08 -6.09 -30.60
CA GLN A 141 6.05 -6.17 -29.56
C GLN A 141 6.27 -7.37 -28.62
N GLN A 142 6.62 -8.54 -29.16
CA GLN A 142 6.91 -9.73 -28.37
C GLN A 142 8.13 -9.51 -27.46
N HIS A 143 9.19 -8.89 -27.98
CA HIS A 143 10.36 -8.51 -27.18
C HIS A 143 10.01 -7.55 -26.05
N MET A 144 9.21 -6.52 -26.33
CA MET A 144 8.77 -5.57 -25.31
C MET A 144 7.94 -6.27 -24.21
N LEU A 145 7.00 -7.14 -24.58
CA LEU A 145 6.21 -7.93 -23.63
C LEU A 145 7.08 -8.87 -22.79
N ALA A 146 8.09 -9.50 -23.39
CA ALA A 146 9.05 -10.33 -22.67
C ALA A 146 9.87 -9.52 -21.66
N GLN A 147 10.31 -8.32 -22.01
CA GLN A 147 11.03 -7.42 -21.10
C GLN A 147 10.15 -6.94 -19.94
N PHE A 148 8.87 -6.63 -20.18
CA PHE A 148 7.94 -6.29 -19.10
C PHE A 148 7.71 -7.48 -18.14
N ARG A 149 7.59 -8.70 -18.66
CA ARG A 149 7.50 -9.92 -17.83
C ARG A 149 8.77 -10.15 -17.01
N ALA A 150 9.95 -9.89 -17.59
CA ALA A 150 11.22 -10.03 -16.88
C ALA A 150 11.45 -8.95 -15.81
N ARG A 151 11.01 -7.70 -16.05
CA ARG A 151 11.12 -6.59 -15.08
C ARG A 151 10.07 -6.62 -13.98
N HIS A 152 8.89 -7.16 -14.26
CA HIS A 152 7.85 -7.41 -13.25
C HIS A 152 7.94 -8.83 -12.69
N GLN A 153 9.15 -9.33 -12.41
CA GLN A 153 9.31 -10.36 -11.40
C GLN A 153 8.91 -9.77 -10.03
N ALA A 154 7.60 -9.60 -9.84
CA ALA A 154 6.98 -10.07 -8.61
C ALA A 154 7.55 -11.47 -8.37
N PRO A 155 7.90 -11.82 -7.12
CA PRO A 155 8.42 -13.14 -6.84
C PRO A 155 7.47 -14.12 -7.50
N VAL A 156 7.98 -14.86 -8.49
CA VAL A 156 7.30 -16.05 -8.96
C VAL A 156 7.34 -16.93 -7.72
N TYR A 157 6.31 -16.83 -6.88
CA TYR A 157 5.93 -17.90 -6.01
C TYR A 157 5.61 -19.02 -6.99
N VAL A 158 6.66 -19.78 -7.32
CA VAL A 158 6.53 -21.10 -7.86
C VAL A 158 5.80 -21.82 -6.75
N ALA A 159 4.47 -21.77 -6.80
CA ALA A 159 3.65 -22.72 -6.10
C ALA A 159 4.11 -24.05 -6.68
N HIS A 160 5.02 -24.71 -5.97
CA HIS A 160 5.23 -26.13 -6.14
C HIS A 160 3.83 -26.69 -5.92
N ALA A 161 3.15 -27.01 -7.02
CA ALA A 161 1.98 -27.85 -6.95
C ALA A 161 2.42 -29.03 -6.08
N PRO A 162 1.76 -29.30 -4.95
CA PRO A 162 2.16 -30.41 -4.11
C PRO A 162 1.98 -31.66 -4.98
N GLN A 163 3.09 -32.17 -5.51
CA GLN A 163 3.15 -33.55 -5.91
C GLN A 163 2.73 -34.32 -4.67
N TYR A 164 1.69 -35.13 -4.82
CA TYR A 164 1.21 -36.05 -3.81
C TYR A 164 2.40 -36.87 -3.29
N GLN A 165 3.03 -36.40 -2.22
CA GLN A 165 3.95 -37.18 -1.40
C GLN A 165 3.33 -37.22 -0.01
N ALA A 166 2.98 -38.45 0.35
CA ALA A 166 2.60 -39.04 1.64
C ALA A 166 2.36 -38.12 2.86
N PRO A 167 1.37 -38.44 3.70
CA PRO A 167 0.98 -37.62 4.84
C PRO A 167 2.07 -37.65 5.92
N VAL A 168 2.81 -36.54 6.04
CA VAL A 168 3.53 -36.20 7.27
C VAL A 168 2.57 -35.35 8.11
N PRO A 169 2.31 -35.68 9.40
CA PRO A 169 1.40 -34.88 10.22
C PRO A 169 2.08 -33.55 10.57
N ALA A 170 1.80 -32.53 9.78
CA ALA A 170 2.18 -31.15 10.11
C ALA A 170 1.31 -30.65 11.28
N PRO A 171 1.88 -29.86 12.21
CA PRO A 171 1.14 -29.30 13.33
C PRO A 171 -0.02 -28.44 12.80
N ALA A 172 -1.18 -28.58 13.46
CA ALA A 172 -2.44 -27.93 13.10
C ALA A 172 -2.40 -26.40 13.24
N TYR A 173 -1.65 -25.72 12.37
CA TYR A 173 -1.83 -24.29 12.12
C TYR A 173 -3.14 -24.13 11.35
N ARG A 174 -4.16 -23.60 12.03
CA ARG A 174 -5.41 -23.19 11.39
C ARG A 174 -5.10 -22.01 10.48
N HIS A 175 -4.83 -22.29 9.21
CA HIS A 175 -4.70 -21.24 8.19
C HIS A 175 -6.02 -20.47 8.10
N ALA A 176 -5.95 -19.15 8.04
CA ALA A 176 -7.12 -18.26 7.94
C ALA A 176 -7.87 -18.39 6.61
N TYR A 177 -7.28 -19.06 5.61
CA TYR A 177 -7.81 -19.15 4.25
C TYR A 177 -8.06 -20.62 3.83
N PRO A 178 -9.05 -20.87 2.95
CA PRO A 178 -9.33 -22.21 2.42
C PRO A 178 -8.17 -22.82 1.62
N ALA A 179 -8.18 -24.15 1.48
CA ALA A 179 -7.27 -24.86 0.59
C ALA A 179 -7.39 -24.30 -0.84
N GLY A 180 -6.26 -23.87 -1.42
CA GLY A 180 -6.21 -23.15 -2.71
C GLY A 180 -5.84 -21.67 -2.59
N TYR A 181 -5.67 -21.16 -1.37
CA TYR A 181 -5.16 -19.82 -1.09
C TYR A 181 -3.84 -19.88 -0.32
N SER A 182 -2.98 -18.91 -0.56
CA SER A 182 -1.77 -18.69 0.21
C SER A 182 -2.07 -18.17 1.61
N GLU A 183 -1.11 -18.30 2.51
CA GLU A 183 -1.16 -17.70 3.86
C GLU A 183 -1.33 -16.17 3.84
N HIS A 184 -1.02 -15.53 2.70
CA HIS A 184 -1.18 -14.09 2.47
C HIS A 184 -2.56 -13.74 1.87
N GLY A 185 -3.47 -14.72 1.72
CA GLY A 185 -4.81 -14.51 1.21
C GLY A 185 -4.92 -14.40 -0.32
N TYR A 186 -4.00 -14.98 -1.09
CA TYR A 186 -4.05 -14.97 -2.56
C TYR A 186 -4.39 -16.35 -3.12
N CYS A 187 -5.25 -16.42 -4.13
CA CYS A 187 -5.57 -17.66 -4.83
C CYS A 187 -4.36 -18.15 -5.65
N TYR A 188 -3.94 -19.41 -5.48
CA TYR A 188 -2.80 -19.96 -6.22
C TYR A 188 -3.04 -20.05 -7.73
N ALA A 189 -4.28 -20.26 -8.18
CA ALA A 189 -4.60 -20.40 -9.60
C ALA A 189 -4.61 -19.06 -10.35
N HIS A 190 -5.07 -17.98 -9.71
CA HIS A 190 -5.33 -16.71 -10.38
C HIS A 190 -4.48 -15.55 -9.85
N ASN A 191 -3.66 -15.80 -8.83
CA ASN A 191 -2.86 -14.81 -8.13
C ASN A 191 -3.66 -13.54 -7.76
N SER A 192 -4.90 -13.74 -7.30
CA SER A 192 -5.83 -12.66 -6.94
C SER A 192 -6.17 -12.71 -5.45
N PRO A 193 -6.42 -11.56 -4.78
CA PRO A 193 -6.82 -11.53 -3.37
C PRO A 193 -8.08 -12.33 -3.08
N TYR A 194 -8.20 -12.83 -1.85
CA TYR A 194 -9.40 -13.50 -1.35
C TYR A 194 -10.56 -12.50 -1.22
N CYS A 195 -11.79 -12.83 -1.65
CA CYS A 195 -12.19 -14.06 -2.32
C CYS A 195 -11.95 -13.96 -3.84
N CYS A 196 -11.33 -14.98 -4.45
CA CYS A 196 -11.09 -15.00 -5.89
C CYS A 196 -12.41 -15.12 -6.65
N ARG A 197 -12.82 -14.05 -7.34
CA ARG A 197 -14.08 -13.99 -8.13
C ARG A 197 -14.20 -15.03 -9.25
N ILE A 198 -13.11 -15.69 -9.61
CA ILE A 198 -13.08 -16.73 -10.64
C ILE A 198 -13.32 -18.10 -10.01
N CYS A 199 -12.75 -18.37 -8.83
CA CYS A 199 -12.95 -19.62 -8.10
C CYS A 199 -14.22 -19.65 -7.23
N SER A 200 -14.81 -18.50 -6.94
CA SER A 200 -16.02 -18.39 -6.11
C SER A 200 -17.33 -18.38 -6.90
N LYS A 201 -17.27 -18.76 -8.17
CA LYS A 201 -18.42 -19.08 -9.01
C LYS A 201 -18.54 -20.59 -9.14
#